data_AF-A0A6B9T6M5-F1
#
_entry.id   AF-A0A6B9T6M5-F1
#
_cell.length_a   1.000
_cell.length_b   1.000
_cell.length_c   1.000
_cell.angle_alpha   90.00
_cell.angle_beta   90.00
_cell.angle_gamma   90.00
#
_symmetry.space_group_name_H-M   'P 1'
#
loop_
_entity.id
_entity.type
_entity.pdbx_description
1 polymer ?
#
loop_
_entity_poly.entity_id
_entity_poly.type
_entity_poly.pdbx_seq_one_letter_code
_entity_poly.pdbx_strand_id
1 'polypeptide(L)'
;AEQCDYLETCYLLLNGELPTAEQKAQFVAVVKNHTMVHEQLKTFFNGFRRDAHPMAVMCGVVGALSAFYHDSLDINNPQHREICAVRLVAKMPTLA
;
A
#
# COMPACT_ATOMS: atom_id res chain seq x y z
N ALA A 1 -8.90 15.72 13.20
CA ALA A 1 -9.04 14.24 13.09
C ALA A 1 -10.48 13.76 13.32
N GLU A 2 -11.37 14.56 13.91
CA GLU A 2 -12.74 14.11 14.25
C GLU A 2 -13.73 14.08 13.05
N GLN A 3 -13.37 14.65 11.89
CA GLN A 3 -14.28 14.84 10.75
C GLN A 3 -13.79 14.25 9.42
N CYS A 4 -12.65 13.55 9.38
CA CYS A 4 -12.13 12.96 8.14
C CYS A 4 -11.77 11.49 8.32
N ASP A 5 -12.09 10.67 7.32
CA ASP A 5 -11.68 9.28 7.24
C ASP A 5 -10.18 9.16 6.93
N TYR A 6 -9.59 8.03 7.32
CA TYR A 6 -8.20 7.70 6.97
C TYR A 6 -7.96 7.79 5.45
N LEU A 7 -8.86 7.21 4.65
CA LEU A 7 -8.72 7.19 3.19
C LEU A 7 -8.91 8.57 2.55
N GLU A 8 -9.76 9.44 3.12
CA GLU A 8 -9.87 10.84 2.68
C GLU A 8 -8.59 11.61 2.97
N THR A 9 -7.99 11.36 4.14
CA THR A 9 -6.73 11.98 4.53
C THR A 9 -5.59 11.49 3.63
N CYS A 10 -5.55 10.21 3.28
CA CYS A 10 -4.60 9.69 2.29
C CYS A 10 -4.79 10.33 0.92
N TYR A 11 -6.03 10.49 0.46
CA TYR A 11 -6.32 11.15 -0.81
C TYR A 11 -5.83 12.61 -0.80
N LEU A 12 -6.10 13.34 0.29
CA LEU A 12 -5.63 14.71 0.48
C LEU A 12 -4.10 14.81 0.42
N LEU A 13 -3.39 13.91 1.10
CA LEU A 13 -1.92 13.91 1.11
C LEU A 13 -1.32 13.55 -0.27
N LEU A 14 -2.00 12.73 -1.06
CA LEU A 14 -1.54 12.32 -2.39
C LEU A 14 -1.86 13.35 -3.47
N ASN A 15 -3.04 13.97 -3.44
CA ASN A 15 -3.55 14.84 -4.51
C ASN A 15 -3.52 16.33 -4.15
N GLY A 16 -3.28 16.69 -2.88
CA GLY A 16 -3.22 18.08 -2.41
C GLY A 16 -4.58 18.73 -2.10
N GLU A 17 -5.69 18.10 -2.47
CA GLU A 17 -7.05 18.60 -2.25
C GLU A 17 -7.96 17.51 -1.64
N LEU A 18 -9.03 17.94 -0.96
CA LEU A 18 -10.03 17.02 -0.42
C LEU A 18 -10.82 16.37 -1.56
N PRO A 19 -11.10 15.05 -1.49
CA PRO A 19 -11.84 14.37 -2.54
C PRO A 19 -13.30 14.83 -2.60
N THR A 20 -13.87 14.85 -3.80
CA THR A 20 -15.34 14.85 -3.97
C THR A 20 -15.93 13.48 -3.58
N ALA A 21 -17.24 13.39 -3.39
CA ALA A 21 -17.90 12.12 -3.05
C ALA A 21 -17.64 11.01 -4.08
N GLU A 22 -17.60 11.35 -5.37
CA GLU A 22 -17.30 10.41 -6.45
C GLU A 22 -15.83 9.96 -6.42
N GLN A 23 -14.89 10.90 -6.25
CA GLN A 23 -13.46 10.60 -6.12
C GLN A 23 -13.17 9.72 -4.90
N LYS A 24 -13.83 10.00 -3.77
CA LYS A 24 -13.74 9.15 -2.56
C LYS A 24 -14.20 7.73 -2.86
N ALA A 25 -15.37 7.56 -3.49
CA ALA A 25 -15.90 6.25 -3.81
C ALA A 25 -14.96 5.46 -4.73
N GLN A 26 -14.42 6.12 -5.77
CA GLN A 26 -13.43 5.52 -6.67
C GLN A 26 -12.16 5.12 -5.93
N PHE A 27 -11.57 6.03 -5.15
CA PHE A 27 -10.34 5.77 -4.40
C PHE A 27 -10.52 4.60 -3.42
N VAL A 28 -11.62 4.56 -2.67
CA VAL A 28 -11.95 3.45 -1.76
C VAL A 28 -12.06 2.13 -2.51
N ALA A 29 -12.71 2.11 -3.68
CA ALA A 29 -12.83 0.90 -4.50
C ALA A 29 -11.47 0.41 -5.00
N VAL A 30 -10.62 1.33 -5.49
CA VAL A 30 -9.27 1.01 -5.96
C VAL A 30 -8.42 0.44 -4.81
N VAL A 31 -8.43 1.08 -3.64
CA VAL A 31 -7.68 0.60 -2.46
C VAL A 31 -8.17 -0.79 -2.04
N LYS A 32 -9.49 -1.00 -1.93
CA LYS A 32 -10.07 -2.30 -1.56
C LYS A 32 -9.63 -3.42 -2.50
N ASN A 33 -9.61 -3.16 -3.80
CA ASN A 33 -9.20 -4.13 -4.82
C ASN A 33 -7.71 -4.51 -4.75
N HIS A 34 -6.87 -3.71 -4.09
CA HIS A 34 -5.43 -3.94 -3.98
C HIS A 34 -4.97 -4.44 -2.61
N THR A 35 -5.89 -4.73 -1.69
CA THR A 35 -5.57 -5.20 -0.32
C THR A 35 -4.89 -6.57 -0.27
N MET A 36 -5.23 -7.47 -1.21
CA MET A 36 -4.69 -8.83 -1.28
C MET A 36 -3.21 -8.83 -1.67
N VAL A 37 -2.37 -9.56 -0.92
CA VAL A 37 -0.94 -9.74 -1.20
C VAL A 37 -0.70 -11.06 -1.95
N HIS A 38 0.40 -11.13 -2.71
CA HIS A 38 0.78 -12.33 -3.43
C HIS A 38 1.06 -13.49 -2.46
N GLU A 39 0.56 -14.70 -2.72
CA GLU A 39 0.65 -15.82 -1.75
C GLU A 39 2.08 -16.20 -1.36
N GLN A 40 3.03 -16.04 -2.29
CA GLN A 40 4.47 -16.27 -2.01
C GLN A 40 5.03 -15.36 -0.89
N LEU A 41 4.40 -14.22 -0.60
CA LEU A 41 4.77 -13.42 0.58
C LEU A 41 4.60 -14.21 1.88
N LYS A 42 3.62 -15.11 1.98
CA LYS A 42 3.42 -15.95 3.17
C LYS A 42 4.64 -16.81 3.46
N THR A 43 5.26 -17.36 2.42
CA THR A 43 6.51 -18.13 2.54
C THR A 43 7.68 -17.22 2.94
N PHE A 44 7.71 -15.99 2.43
CA PHE A 44 8.71 -15.00 2.82
C PHE A 44 8.61 -14.64 4.32
N PHE A 45 7.41 -14.49 4.88
CA PHE A 45 7.19 -14.30 6.32
C PHE A 45 7.76 -15.46 7.15
N ASN A 46 7.62 -16.70 6.68
CA ASN A 46 8.18 -17.88 7.36
C ASN A 46 9.72 -17.93 7.35
N GLY A 47 10.38 -17.11 6.52
CA GLY A 47 11.84 -16.99 6.51
C GLY A 47 12.41 -16.21 7.70
N PHE A 48 11.60 -15.41 8.39
CA PHE A 48 12.02 -14.72 9.61
C PHE A 48 11.99 -15.66 10.81
N ARG A 49 12.89 -15.42 11.77
CA ARG A 49 12.81 -16.10 13.07
C ARG A 49 11.52 -15.71 13.77
N ARG A 50 10.93 -16.63 14.54
CA ARG A 50 9.70 -16.37 15.31
C ARG A 50 9.84 -15.30 16.39
N ASP A 51 11.07 -15.02 16.83
CA ASP A 51 11.42 -13.99 17.82
C ASP A 51 11.90 -12.67 17.17
N ALA A 52 11.77 -12.53 15.85
CA ALA A 52 12.11 -11.28 15.17
C ALA A 52 11.19 -10.14 15.61
N HIS A 53 11.77 -8.96 15.81
CA HIS A 53 10.98 -7.76 16.14
C HIS A 53 10.03 -7.42 14.99
N PRO A 54 8.72 -7.16 15.22
CA PRO A 54 7.74 -6.93 14.16
C PRO A 54 8.14 -5.83 13.18
N MET A 55 8.76 -4.75 13.66
CA MET A 55 9.28 -3.69 12.78
C MET A 55 10.38 -4.16 11.83
N ALA A 56 11.24 -5.11 12.24
CA ALA A 56 12.27 -5.65 11.36
C ALA A 56 11.65 -6.52 10.25
N VAL A 57 10.63 -7.30 10.60
CA VAL A 57 9.84 -8.07 9.63
C VAL A 57 9.14 -7.13 8.65
N MET A 58 8.47 -6.08 9.16
CA MET A 58 7.78 -5.10 8.33
C MET A 58 8.73 -4.40 7.34
N CYS A 59 9.88 -3.90 7.81
CA CYS A 59 10.89 -3.29 6.92
C CYS A 59 11.39 -4.27 5.84
N GLY A 60 11.65 -5.53 6.20
CA GLY A 60 12.12 -6.54 5.25
C GLY A 60 11.05 -6.90 4.21
N VAL A 61 9.80 -7.05 4.64
CA VAL A 61 8.68 -7.41 3.76
C VAL A 61 8.32 -6.26 2.82
N VAL A 62 8.29 -5.02 3.31
CA VAL A 62 8.05 -3.83 2.48
C VAL A 62 9.15 -3.69 1.42
N GLY A 63 10.42 -3.95 1.76
CA GLY A 63 11.50 -4.00 0.79
C GLY A 63 11.30 -5.11 -0.26
N ALA A 64 10.85 -6.29 0.16
CA ALA A 64 10.60 -7.43 -0.71
C ALA A 64 9.47 -7.20 -1.72
N LEU A 65 8.52 -6.29 -1.45
CA LEU A 65 7.46 -5.93 -2.41
C LEU A 65 8.03 -5.49 -3.77
N SER A 66 9.21 -4.88 -3.79
CA SER A 66 9.88 -4.47 -5.03
C SER A 66 10.18 -5.66 -5.96
N ALA A 67 10.43 -6.85 -5.40
CA ALA A 67 10.68 -8.07 -6.16
C ALA A 67 9.39 -8.69 -6.72
N PHE A 68 8.25 -8.52 -6.04
CA PHE A 68 6.95 -9.05 -6.47
C PHE A 68 6.18 -8.10 -7.40
N TYR A 69 6.46 -6.80 -7.35
CA TYR A 69 5.72 -5.77 -8.07
C TYR A 69 6.63 -4.93 -8.98
N HIS A 70 7.48 -5.61 -9.76
CA HIS A 70 8.45 -4.96 -10.65
C HIS A 70 7.83 -4.23 -11.86
N ASP A 71 6.57 -4.55 -12.19
CA ASP A 71 5.88 -4.01 -13.37
C ASP A 71 5.59 -2.50 -13.29
N SER A 72 5.69 -1.91 -12.10
CA SER A 72 5.32 -0.52 -11.85
C SER A 72 6.44 0.29 -11.18
N LEU A 73 7.71 -0.04 -11.47
CA LEU A 73 8.87 0.58 -10.81
C LEU A 73 9.47 1.79 -11.55
N ASP A 74 8.99 2.13 -12.74
CA ASP A 74 9.47 3.33 -13.46
C ASP A 74 9.01 4.61 -12.76
N ILE A 75 9.98 5.31 -12.13
CA ILE A 75 9.76 6.58 -11.41
C ILE A 75 9.40 7.74 -12.33
N ASN A 76 9.76 7.66 -13.62
CA ASN A 76 9.48 8.72 -14.59
C ASN A 76 8.05 8.60 -15.14
N ASN A 77 7.41 7.44 -15.00
CA ASN A 77 6.05 7.23 -15.42
C ASN A 77 5.07 7.68 -14.30
N PRO A 78 4.24 8.73 -14.53
CA PRO A 78 3.30 9.20 -13.52
C PRO A 78 2.27 8.14 -13.10
N GLN A 79 1.83 7.27 -14.02
CA GLN A 79 0.88 6.20 -13.73
C GLN A 79 1.48 5.14 -12.81
N HIS A 80 2.76 4.80 -13.01
CA HIS A 80 3.45 3.82 -12.15
C HIS A 80 3.58 4.34 -10.72
N ARG A 81 3.87 5.64 -10.55
CA ARG A 81 3.92 6.28 -9.23
C ARG A 81 2.58 6.21 -8.51
N GLU A 82 1.49 6.50 -9.22
CA GLU A 82 0.14 6.45 -8.66
C GLU A 82 -0.24 5.02 -8.23
N ILE A 83 -0.01 4.04 -9.11
CA ILE A 83 -0.26 2.62 -8.81
C ILE A 83 0.56 2.16 -7.60
N CYS A 84 1.84 2.54 -7.52
CA CYS A 84 2.70 2.20 -6.39
C CYS A 84 2.23 2.85 -5.08
N ALA A 85 1.85 4.13 -5.10
CA ALA A 85 1.33 4.83 -3.93
C ALA A 85 0.06 4.13 -3.40
N VAL A 86 -0.88 3.83 -4.30
CA VAL A 86 -2.13 3.13 -3.96
C VAL A 86 -1.86 1.73 -3.42
N ARG A 87 -0.98 0.95 -4.06
CA ARG A 87 -0.61 -0.40 -3.60
C ARG A 87 0.00 -0.38 -2.20
N LEU A 88 0.85 0.60 -1.89
CA LEU A 88 1.43 0.74 -0.57
C LEU A 88 0.35 1.03 0.47
N VAL A 89 -0.52 2.02 0.25
CA VAL A 89 -1.62 2.34 1.18
C VAL A 89 -2.55 1.13 1.38
N ALA A 90 -2.84 0.38 0.31
CA ALA A 90 -3.73 -0.77 0.38
C ALA A 90 -3.13 -1.99 1.09
N LYS A 91 -1.83 -2.25 0.92
CA LYS A 91 -1.18 -3.47 1.42
C LYS A 91 -0.54 -3.29 2.79
N MET A 92 -0.18 -2.08 3.20
CA MET A 92 0.43 -1.83 4.52
C MET A 92 -0.41 -2.38 5.69
N PRO A 93 -1.75 -2.23 5.73
CA PRO A 93 -2.57 -2.85 6.77
C PRO A 93 -2.59 -4.37 6.74
N THR A 94 -2.36 -4.99 5.58
CA THR A 94 -2.30 -6.45 5.43
C THR A 94 -0.95 -7.02 5.88
N LEU A 95 0.10 -6.20 5.90
CA LEU A 95 1.47 -6.60 6.25
C LEU A 95 1.83 -6.37 7.73
N ALA A 96 1.08 -5.51 8.41
CA ALA A 96 1.24 -5.19 9.84
C ALA A 96 0.46 -6.17 10.72
#